data_AF-A0A3D0T4M4-F1
#
_entry.id   AF-A0A3D0T4M4-F1
#
_cell.length_a   1.000
_cell.length_b   1.000
_cell.length_c   1.000
_cell.angle_alpha   90.00
_cell.angle_beta   90.00
_cell.angle_gamma   90.00
#
_symmetry.space_group_name_H-M   'P 1'
#
loop_
_entity.id
_entity.type
_entity.pdbx_description
1 polymer ?
#
loop_
_entity_poly.entity_id
_entity_poly.type
_entity_poly.pdbx_seq_one_letter_code
_entity_poly.pdbx_strand_id
1 'polypeptide(L)' 'MSQPVCIVWFRQDLRVIDNPALLAAVEHGTVVPVYIFDTELDEADQP' A
#
# COMPACT_ATOMS: atom_id res chain seq x y z
N MET A 1 25.99 2.08 3.74
CA MET A 1 24.77 2.39 4.51
C MET A 1 23.59 1.80 3.77
N SER A 2 22.74 0.99 4.41
CA SER A 2 21.48 0.54 3.78
C SER A 2 20.44 1.66 3.89
N GLN A 3 19.75 1.96 2.80
CA GLN A 3 18.60 2.86 2.83
C GLN A 3 17.43 2.22 3.60
N PRO A 4 16.64 3.00 4.37
CA PRO A 4 15.41 2.51 4.99
C PRO A 4 14.43 2.00 3.93
N VAL A 5 13.66 0.96 4.27
CA VAL A 5 12.64 0.38 3.39
C VAL A 5 11.28 0.55 4.05
N CYS A 6 10.32 1.11 3.30
CA CYS A 6 8.95 1.33 3.72
C CYS A 6 7.99 0.48 2.89
N ILE A 7 7.12 -0.27 3.56
CA ILE A 7 6.02 -0.96 2.90
C ILE A 7 4.81 -0.02 2.86
N VAL A 8 4.27 0.25 1.67
CA VAL A 8 3.04 1.03 1.49
C VAL A 8 1.92 0.07 1.12
N TRP A 9 1.00 -0.17 2.06
CA TRP A 9 -0.15 -1.06 1.84
C TRP A 9 -1.31 -0.28 1.24
N PHE A 10 -1.50 -0.45 -0.06
CA PHE A 10 -2.67 0.03 -0.77
C PHE A 10 -3.89 -0.81 -0.43
N ARG A 11 -5.00 -0.14 -0.12
CA ARG A 11 -6.30 -0.77 0.15
C ARG A 11 -7.33 -0.19 -0.81
N GLN A 12 -8.22 0.68 -0.34
CA GLN A 12 -9.21 1.36 -1.16
C GLN A 12 -8.68 2.65 -1.80
N ASP A 13 -7.38 2.92 -1.66
CA ASP A 13 -6.70 4.14 -2.04
C ASP A 13 -5.71 3.91 -3.19
N LEU A 14 -6.17 3.25 -4.27
CA LEU A 14 -5.40 2.93 -5.48
C LEU A 14 -5.06 4.18 -6.31
N ARG A 15 -4.36 5.14 -5.70
CA ARG A 15 -3.96 6.42 -6.28
C ARG A 15 -2.53 6.75 -5.91
N VAL A 16 -1.83 7.36 -6.86
CA VAL A 16 -0.45 7.86 -6.68
C VAL A 16 -0.47 9.34 -6.28
N ILE A 17 -1.34 10.13 -6.91
CA ILE A 17 -1.50 11.56 -6.62
C ILE A 17 -2.29 11.70 -5.33
N ASP A 18 -1.85 12.61 -4.46
CA ASP A 18 -2.52 12.93 -3.20
C ASP A 18 -2.72 11.70 -2.29
N ASN A 19 -1.68 10.87 -2.16
CA ASN A 19 -1.61 9.79 -1.19
C ASN A 19 -0.58 10.15 -0.10
N PRO A 20 -1.03 10.60 1.10
CA PRO A 20 -0.13 10.98 2.19
C PRO A 20 0.77 9.85 2.68
N ALA A 21 0.29 8.59 2.66
CA ALA A 21 1.08 7.43 3.08
C ALA A 21 2.22 7.15 2.09
N LEU A 22 1.93 7.24 0.78
CA LEU A 22 2.94 7.13 -0.26
C LEU A 22 3.95 8.27 -0.19
N LEU A 23 3.50 9.51 0.02
CA LEU A 23 4.37 10.68 0.12
C LEU A 23 5.36 10.53 1.29
N ALA A 24 4.86 10.19 2.48
CA ALA A 24 5.70 10.00 3.66
C ALA A 24 6.72 8.85 3.47
N ALA A 25 6.34 7.77 2.78
CA ALA A 25 7.23 6.65 2.52
C ALA A 25 8.39 7.04 1.57
N VAL A 26 8.09 7.82 0.53
CA VAL A 26 9.11 8.36 -0.41
C VAL A 26 10.10 9.27 0.30
N GLU A 27 9.65 10.07 1.27
CA GLU A 27 10.52 10.93 2.08
C GLU A 27 11.45 10.11 3.01
N HIS A 28 11.07 8.90 3.39
CA HIS A 28 11.83 8.06 4.32
C HIS A 28 12.87 7.16 3.64
N GLY A 29 12.56 6.62 2.45
CA GLY A 29 13.49 5.73 1.75
C GLY A 29 12.89 4.95 0.59
N THR A 30 13.36 3.72 0.38
CA THR A 30 12.85 2.86 -0.69
C THR A 30 11.45 2.38 -0.36
N VAL A 31 10.53 2.57 -1.30
CA VAL A 31 9.13 2.17 -1.15
C VAL A 31 8.89 0.82 -1.79
N VAL A 32 8.22 -0.07 -1.06
CA VAL A 32 7.68 -1.34 -1.55
C VAL A 32 6.15 -1.25 -1.49
N PRO A 33 5.48 -0.99 -2.62
CA PRO A 33 4.02 -0.95 -2.67
C PRO A 33 3.46 -2.38 -2.62
N VAL A 34 2.47 -2.62 -1.74
CA VAL A 34 1.79 -3.90 -1.62
C VAL A 34 0.28 -3.70 -1.63
N TYR A 35 -0.43 -4.67 -2.20
CA TYR A 35 -1.88 -4.80 -2.09
C TYR A 35 -2.16 -6.22 -1.62
N ILE A 36 -2.99 -6.36 -0.59
CA ILE A 36 -3.37 -7.66 -0.05
C ILE A 36 -4.80 -7.91 -0.51
N PHE A 37 -4.95 -8.83 -1.46
CA PHE A 37 -6.25 -9.32 -1.90
C PHE A 37 -6.62 -10.52 -1.03
N ASP A 38 -7.58 -10.31 -0.14
CA ASP A 38 -8.12 -11.37 0.71
C ASP A 38 -9.31 -12.01 0.00
N THR A 39 -9.09 -13.21 -0.54
CA THR A 39 -10.08 -13.94 -1.32
C THR A 39 -11.20 -14.52 -0.46
N GLU A 40 -10.97 -14.75 0.83
CA GLU A 40 -11.98 -15.32 1.74
C GLU A 40 -12.99 -14.25 2.17
N LEU A 41 -12.55 -13.00 2.30
CA LEU A 41 -13.45 -11.87 2.56
C LEU A 41 -14.37 -11.55 1.37
N ASP A 42 -13.91 -11.78 0.14
CA ASP A 42 -14.66 -11.47 -1.09
C ASP A 42 -15.77 -12.50 -1.38
N GLU A 43 -15.71 -13.70 -0.79
CA GLU A 43 -16.77 -14.72 -0.89
C GLU A 43 -17.98 -14.42 0.01
N ALA A 44 -17.80 -13.66 1.10
CA ALA A 44 -18.86 -13.33 2.04
C ALA A 44 -19.87 -12.27 1.52
N ASP A 45 -19.50 -11.54 0.46
CA ASP A 45 -20.32 -10.49 -0.18
C ASP A 45 -20.85 -10.91 -1.57
N GLN A 46 -20.66 -12.17 -1.98
CA GLN A 46 -21.26 -12.71 -3.22
C GLN A 46 -22.74 -13.07 -3.01
N PRO A 47 -23.64 -12.73 -3.94
CA PRO A 47 -25.06 -13.06 -3.85
C PRO A 47 -25.35 -14.57 -3.96
#